data_AF-A0A9Q4KQB4-F1
#
_entry.id   AF-A0A9Q4KQB4-F1
#
_cell.length_a   1.000
_cell.length_b   1.000
_cell.length_c   1.000
_cell.angle_alpha   90.00
_cell.angle_beta   90.00
_cell.angle_gamma   90.00
#
_symmetry.space_group_name_H-M   'P 1'
#
loop_
_entity.id
_entity.type
_entity.pdbx_description
1 polymer ?
#
loop_
_entity_poly.entity_id
_entity_poly.type
_entity_poly.pdbx_seq_one_letter_code
_entity_poly.pdbx_strand_id
1 'polypeptide(L)'
;MEFREFLYAKDKEIEECKELISCIQNSYENFGEIGSNSYILIQLISNKINILKNLQYFNYNTTLSNLEIIDNEIYMQIEILKKETKITSKDKNLENLQEDNKKDLVKEFNMEDFIKKHRDKKFNNFIISTLKQFLAIFKNIPLVILICFIVGLIPFAIYFFIELKDVPSMNGSDIFYFMIMSGVAGLIYLVLFLLFPFLYFGIVEVFSSDYKNYKNIRWYLILSNIVAVTLKLLGVFVIFIVIAIFVSLVIFIFYQNKNKISARKNIVFMVCILIFTSIMLFIAVLVDYYMLILAIDDNPISGICIVFYIILIIFIYIGIYKKDIFIFKLFAYIFIFFNLLFLLPILGRDLMSRLNFGNLNHKYIILDQNVKLPDEICNDIDDTYIKNIKKPKEMISYKDGNLTYRLENNTTKSLNISFKCLAFIDENNNTIKTYKNENISRDNKTDKKIFVVIPTYFTKDSDIIKLHNIKVLSALGNKWFIESKNGFRFKIDKSHIKTEILD
;
A
#
# COMPACT_ATOMS: atom_id res chain seq x y z
N MET A 1 19.18 -23.74 1.08
CA MET A 1 20.64 -23.80 1.31
C MET A 1 21.08 -25.19 0.89
N GLU A 2 22.19 -25.34 0.18
CA GLU A 2 22.64 -26.69 -0.20
C GLU A 2 23.33 -27.37 1.00
N PHE A 3 23.17 -28.70 1.14
CA PHE A 3 23.74 -29.49 2.24
C PHE A 3 25.24 -29.21 2.46
N ARG A 4 25.97 -28.99 1.37
CA ARG A 4 27.40 -28.72 1.37
C ARG A 4 27.75 -27.37 2.03
N GLU A 5 26.99 -26.31 1.77
CA GLU A 5 27.16 -25.01 2.43
C GLU A 5 26.85 -25.09 3.93
N PHE A 6 25.84 -25.90 4.30
CA PHE A 6 25.44 -26.10 5.69
C PHE A 6 26.53 -26.84 6.50
N LEU A 7 27.21 -27.80 5.88
CA LEU A 7 28.30 -28.55 6.50
C LEU A 7 29.51 -27.66 6.85
N TYR A 8 29.84 -26.69 5.99
CA TYR A 8 30.91 -25.71 6.26
C TYR A 8 30.55 -24.72 7.36
N ALA A 9 29.27 -24.37 7.52
CA ALA A 9 28.82 -23.49 8.59
C ALA A 9 28.71 -24.20 9.95
N LYS A 10 28.49 -25.52 9.94
CA LYS A 10 28.26 -26.38 11.11
C LYS A 10 29.33 -26.24 12.19
N ASP A 11 30.61 -26.37 11.83
CA ASP A 11 31.69 -26.38 12.82
C ASP A 11 31.86 -25.02 13.49
N LYS A 12 31.69 -23.94 12.71
CA LYS A 12 31.66 -22.58 13.23
C LYS A 12 30.47 -22.36 14.18
N GLU A 13 29.29 -22.89 13.84
CA GLU A 13 28.10 -22.75 14.67
C GLU A 13 28.18 -23.55 15.98
N ILE A 14 28.79 -24.74 15.94
CA ILE A 14 29.10 -25.53 17.15
C ILE A 14 30.05 -24.73 18.06
N GLU A 15 31.08 -24.11 17.50
CA GLU A 15 32.04 -23.34 18.30
C GLU A 15 31.40 -22.09 18.93
N GLU A 16 30.58 -21.35 18.17
CA GLU A 16 29.78 -20.23 18.70
C GLU A 16 28.84 -20.68 19.83
N CYS A 17 28.25 -21.88 19.75
CA CYS A 17 27.40 -22.44 20.81
C CYS A 17 28.20 -22.79 22.07
N LYS A 18 29.42 -23.30 21.93
CA LYS A 18 30.31 -23.57 23.08
C LYS A 18 30.75 -22.27 23.75
N GLU A 19 31.09 -21.25 22.97
CA GLU A 19 31.40 -19.91 23.48
C GLU A 19 30.21 -19.35 24.28
N LEU A 20 28.98 -19.50 23.75
CA LEU A 20 27.75 -19.06 24.44
C LEU A 20 27.55 -19.79 25.78
N ILE A 21 27.75 -21.11 25.84
CA ILE A 21 27.67 -21.88 27.10
C ILE A 21 28.70 -21.36 28.10
N SER A 22 29.96 -21.18 27.68
CA SER A 22 31.03 -20.64 28.53
C SER A 22 30.70 -19.25 29.07
N CYS A 23 30.15 -18.37 28.23
CA CYS A 23 29.67 -17.06 28.66
C CYS A 23 28.55 -17.15 29.70
N ILE A 24 27.55 -18.01 29.51
CA ILE A 24 26.44 -18.17 30.48
C ILE A 24 26.97 -18.69 31.82
N GLN A 25 27.86 -19.69 31.80
CA GLN A 25 28.47 -20.27 33.00
C GLN A 25 29.30 -19.24 33.78
N ASN A 26 29.99 -18.35 33.07
CA ASN A 26 30.80 -17.29 33.70
C ASN A 26 29.94 -16.12 34.25
N SER A 27 28.72 -15.94 33.74
CA SER A 27 27.87 -14.79 34.04
C SER A 27 26.71 -15.05 35.01
N TYR A 28 26.28 -16.30 35.23
CA TYR A 28 25.15 -16.62 36.12
C TYR A 28 25.56 -17.61 37.19
N GLU A 29 25.57 -17.25 38.48
CA GLU A 29 25.95 -18.17 39.56
C GLU A 29 25.06 -19.45 39.63
N ASN A 30 23.79 -19.33 39.24
CA ASN A 30 22.82 -20.42 39.27
C ASN A 30 22.80 -21.28 37.99
N PHE A 31 23.84 -21.22 37.16
CA PHE A 31 23.92 -21.98 35.89
C PHE A 31 23.79 -23.49 36.06
N GLY A 32 24.13 -24.02 37.25
CA GLY A 32 24.05 -25.44 37.60
C GLY A 32 22.79 -25.85 38.37
N GLU A 33 21.94 -24.89 38.72
CA GLU A 33 20.75 -25.15 39.53
C GLU A 33 19.63 -25.71 38.63
N ILE A 34 19.17 -26.93 38.95
CA ILE A 34 18.19 -27.64 38.13
C ILE A 34 16.89 -26.84 38.07
N GLY A 35 16.50 -26.43 36.87
CA GLY A 35 15.28 -25.65 36.62
C GLY A 35 15.50 -24.13 36.54
N SER A 36 16.72 -23.64 36.77
CA SER A 36 17.02 -22.21 36.54
C SER A 36 16.95 -21.87 35.05
N ASN A 37 16.60 -20.62 34.73
CA ASN A 37 16.47 -20.22 33.33
C ASN A 37 17.80 -20.25 32.56
N SER A 38 18.94 -20.08 33.25
CA SER A 38 20.28 -20.23 32.68
C SER A 38 20.64 -21.70 32.45
N TYR A 39 20.24 -22.61 33.34
CA TYR A 39 20.37 -24.05 33.16
C TYR A 39 19.55 -24.56 31.97
N ILE A 40 18.28 -24.14 31.85
CA ILE A 40 17.41 -24.48 30.73
C ILE A 40 18.01 -23.99 29.41
N LEU A 41 18.55 -22.76 29.37
CA LEU A 41 19.21 -22.23 28.19
C LEU A 41 20.45 -23.06 27.80
N ILE A 42 21.30 -23.44 28.76
CA ILE A 42 22.48 -24.30 28.50
C ILE A 42 22.06 -25.67 27.94
N GLN A 43 20.99 -26.26 28.47
CA GLN A 43 20.46 -27.52 27.94
C GLN A 43 20.00 -27.38 26.49
N LEU A 44 19.25 -26.32 26.15
CA LEU A 44 18.78 -26.07 24.80
C LEU A 44 19.96 -25.89 23.82
N ILE A 45 20.99 -25.12 24.21
CA ILE A 45 22.20 -24.92 23.39
C ILE A 45 22.98 -26.23 23.23
N SER A 46 23.09 -27.02 24.30
CA SER A 46 23.75 -28.34 24.25
C SER A 46 23.01 -29.31 23.33
N ASN A 47 21.67 -29.27 23.35
CA ASN A 47 20.83 -30.04 22.46
C ASN A 47 21.02 -29.61 21.00
N LYS A 48 21.13 -28.30 20.73
CA LYS A 48 21.50 -27.77 19.41
C LYS A 48 22.84 -28.32 18.91
N ILE A 49 23.86 -28.33 19.77
CA ILE A 49 25.19 -28.90 19.43
C ILE A 49 25.07 -30.38 19.07
N ASN A 50 24.30 -31.16 19.82
CA ASN A 50 24.12 -32.59 19.55
C ASN A 50 23.41 -32.84 18.21
N ILE A 51 22.39 -32.04 17.89
CA ILE A 51 21.69 -32.12 16.60
C ILE A 51 22.62 -31.75 15.44
N LEU A 52 23.43 -30.71 15.59
CA LEU A 52 24.45 -30.34 14.61
C LEU A 52 25.50 -31.44 14.43
N LYS A 53 25.95 -32.10 15.51
CA LYS A 53 26.91 -33.21 15.44
C LYS A 53 26.33 -34.44 14.72
N ASN A 54 25.04 -34.69 14.88
CA ASN A 54 24.32 -35.83 14.28
C ASN A 54 23.81 -35.55 12.84
N LEU A 55 24.14 -34.40 12.26
CA LEU A 55 23.79 -34.04 10.89
C LEU A 55 24.43 -35.00 9.88
N GLN A 56 23.58 -35.65 9.09
CA GLN A 56 23.92 -36.54 7.99
C GLN A 56 23.10 -36.16 6.75
N TYR A 57 23.51 -36.64 5.57
CA TYR A 57 22.84 -36.25 4.32
C TYR A 57 21.36 -36.67 4.30
N PHE A 58 21.06 -37.87 4.79
CA PHE A 58 19.72 -38.47 4.74
C PHE A 58 18.75 -37.94 5.80
N ASN A 59 19.25 -37.34 6.88
CA ASN A 59 18.42 -36.70 7.92
C ASN A 59 18.41 -35.18 7.80
N TYR A 60 18.90 -34.61 6.69
CA TYR A 60 19.10 -33.16 6.53
C TYR A 60 17.82 -32.34 6.77
N ASN A 61 16.71 -32.69 6.12
CA ASN A 61 15.46 -31.92 6.24
C ASN A 61 14.89 -31.97 7.67
N THR A 62 14.91 -33.14 8.30
CA THR A 62 14.46 -33.35 9.68
C THR A 62 15.37 -32.65 10.70
N THR A 63 16.66 -32.60 10.41
CA THR A 63 17.63 -31.89 11.24
C THR A 63 17.42 -30.38 11.12
N LEU A 64 17.14 -29.88 9.92
CA LEU A 64 16.86 -28.46 9.68
C LEU A 64 15.60 -28.00 10.43
N SER A 65 14.51 -28.78 10.41
CA SER A 65 13.29 -28.45 11.16
C SER A 65 13.53 -28.46 12.67
N ASN A 66 14.28 -29.45 13.18
CA ASN A 66 14.59 -29.52 14.61
C ASN A 66 15.48 -28.36 15.07
N LEU A 67 16.41 -27.91 14.22
CA LEU A 67 17.24 -26.75 14.49
C LEU A 67 16.41 -25.45 14.53
N GLU A 68 15.43 -25.27 13.64
CA GLU A 68 14.53 -24.11 13.70
C GLU A 68 13.71 -24.06 14.99
N ILE A 69 13.22 -25.22 15.46
CA ILE A 69 12.46 -25.33 16.71
C ILE A 69 13.36 -24.94 17.90
N ILE A 70 14.54 -25.55 17.99
CA ILE A 70 15.47 -25.27 19.09
C ILE A 70 15.99 -23.84 19.05
N ASP A 71 16.23 -23.26 17.88
CA ASP A 71 16.60 -21.84 17.78
C ASP A 71 15.49 -20.91 18.27
N ASN A 72 14.21 -21.29 18.10
CA ASN A 72 13.08 -20.55 18.66
C ASN A 72 13.01 -20.68 20.18
N GLU A 73 13.19 -21.89 20.71
CA GLU A 73 13.22 -22.13 22.16
C GLU A 73 14.37 -21.39 22.84
N ILE A 74 15.59 -21.46 22.28
CA ILE A 74 16.77 -20.70 22.73
C ILE A 74 16.46 -19.21 22.75
N TYR A 75 15.85 -18.69 21.68
CA TYR A 75 15.51 -17.26 21.60
C TYR A 75 14.50 -16.83 22.67
N MET A 76 13.43 -17.62 22.87
CA MET A 76 12.43 -17.34 23.90
C MET A 76 13.05 -17.35 25.29
N GLN A 77 13.90 -18.34 25.57
CA GLN A 77 14.57 -18.48 26.85
C GLN A 77 15.54 -17.33 27.14
N ILE A 78 16.23 -16.82 26.12
CA ILE A 78 17.05 -15.62 26.20
C ILE A 78 16.21 -14.37 26.56
N GLU A 79 15.00 -14.22 26.01
CA GLU A 79 14.11 -13.09 26.36
C GLU A 79 13.56 -13.20 27.79
N ILE A 80 13.35 -14.42 28.30
CA ILE A 80 12.95 -14.66 29.69
C ILE A 80 14.08 -14.24 30.65
N LEU A 81 15.30 -14.72 30.42
CA LEU A 81 16.48 -14.36 31.20
C LEU A 81 16.70 -12.85 31.26
N LYS A 82 16.50 -12.16 30.14
CA LYS A 82 16.63 -10.69 30.06
C LYS A 82 15.60 -9.94 30.92
N LYS A 83 14.40 -10.50 31.09
CA LYS A 83 13.37 -9.90 31.97
C LYS A 83 13.73 -10.10 33.44
N GLU A 84 14.31 -11.24 33.79
CA GLU A 84 14.75 -11.52 35.16
C GLU A 84 15.89 -10.61 35.59
N THR A 85 16.96 -10.46 34.79
CA THR A 85 18.10 -9.58 35.12
C THR A 85 17.69 -8.11 35.28
N LYS A 86 16.70 -7.65 34.50
CA LYS A 86 16.11 -6.31 34.66
C LYS A 86 15.29 -6.11 35.94
N ILE A 87 14.76 -7.17 36.52
CA ILE A 87 14.04 -7.12 37.79
C ILE A 87 15.07 -7.03 38.93
N THR A 88 16.11 -7.88 38.89
CA THR A 88 17.17 -7.90 39.92
C THR A 88 17.99 -6.60 40.00
N SER A 89 18.18 -5.90 38.88
CA SER A 89 18.91 -4.62 38.83
C SER A 89 18.10 -3.43 39.36
N LYS A 90 16.76 -3.50 39.31
CA LYS A 90 15.88 -2.44 39.84
C LYS A 90 15.79 -2.46 41.37
N ASP A 91 15.92 -3.63 41.97
CA ASP A 91 15.93 -3.82 43.43
C ASP A 91 17.27 -3.41 44.07
N LYS A 92 18.36 -3.36 43.29
CA LYS A 92 19.71 -2.94 43.74
C LYS A 92 19.98 -1.44 43.55
N ASN A 93 19.03 -0.56 43.90
CA ASN A 93 19.35 0.86 44.00
C ASN A 93 20.14 1.15 45.29
N LEU A 94 21.44 1.40 45.08
CA LEU A 94 22.36 2.26 45.83
C LEU A 94 22.29 2.21 47.37
N GLU A 95 23.16 1.39 47.96
CA GLU A 95 24.08 1.86 49.01
C GLU A 95 25.19 0.79 49.19
N ASN A 96 26.44 1.18 48.89
CA ASN A 96 27.69 0.41 49.03
C ASN A 96 28.04 -0.58 47.91
N LEU A 97 28.88 -0.16 46.95
CA LEU A 97 29.49 -1.08 45.97
C LEU A 97 31.02 -0.93 45.96
N GLN A 98 31.70 -1.98 46.41
CA GLN A 98 33.14 -2.23 46.33
C GLN A 98 33.57 -2.73 44.92
N GLU A 99 34.89 -2.77 44.68
CA GLU A 99 35.58 -3.12 43.42
C GLU A 99 35.16 -4.45 42.76
N ASP A 100 34.64 -5.43 43.50
CA ASP A 100 34.18 -6.72 42.93
C ASP A 100 33.00 -6.55 41.95
N ASN A 101 32.18 -5.50 42.10
CA ASN A 101 31.02 -5.26 41.23
C ASN A 101 31.40 -4.77 39.82
N LYS A 102 32.66 -4.34 39.59
CA LYS A 102 33.14 -4.02 38.22
C LYS A 102 33.22 -5.27 37.36
N LYS A 103 33.51 -6.45 37.93
CA LYS A 103 33.51 -7.72 37.18
C LYS A 103 32.09 -8.15 36.82
N ASP A 104 31.13 -7.97 37.73
CA ASP A 104 29.72 -8.31 37.48
C ASP A 104 29.10 -7.38 36.43
N LEU A 105 29.36 -6.07 36.48
CA LEU A 105 29.00 -5.11 35.43
C LEU A 105 29.62 -5.46 34.07
N VAL A 106 30.88 -5.91 34.03
CA VAL A 106 31.56 -6.32 32.78
C VAL A 106 31.00 -7.64 32.23
N LYS A 107 30.61 -8.59 33.09
CA LYS A 107 29.94 -9.84 32.70
C LYS A 107 28.53 -9.59 32.17
N GLU A 108 27.78 -8.69 32.79
CA GLU A 108 26.45 -8.26 32.36
C GLU A 108 26.49 -7.55 31.00
N PHE A 109 27.48 -6.67 30.79
CA PHE A 109 27.72 -5.98 29.51
C PHE A 109 28.10 -6.94 28.38
N ASN A 110 28.97 -7.93 28.65
CA ASN A 110 29.34 -8.96 27.68
C ASN A 110 28.16 -9.87 27.30
N MET A 111 27.29 -10.20 28.27
CA MET A 111 26.13 -11.05 28.01
C MET A 111 25.04 -10.32 27.21
N GLU A 112 24.75 -9.06 27.53
CA GLU A 112 23.80 -8.25 26.76
C GLU A 112 24.26 -8.08 25.31
N ASP A 113 25.54 -7.80 25.09
CA ASP A 113 26.11 -7.66 23.75
C ASP A 113 26.09 -9.00 22.98
N PHE A 114 26.32 -10.13 23.65
CA PHE A 114 26.25 -11.46 23.03
C PHE A 114 24.80 -11.83 22.66
N ILE A 115 23.86 -11.67 23.59
CA ILE A 115 22.42 -11.91 23.36
C ILE A 115 21.93 -11.07 22.17
N LYS A 116 22.33 -9.81 22.14
CA LYS A 116 21.99 -8.89 21.06
C LYS A 116 22.60 -9.33 19.73
N LYS A 117 23.86 -9.74 19.70
CA LYS A 117 24.52 -10.26 18.50
C LYS A 117 23.80 -11.51 17.95
N HIS A 118 23.40 -12.44 18.82
CA HIS A 118 22.67 -13.64 18.42
C HIS A 118 21.27 -13.30 17.87
N ARG A 119 20.54 -12.42 18.55
CA ARG A 119 19.23 -11.91 18.09
C ARG A 119 19.31 -11.25 16.73
N ASP A 120 20.26 -10.35 16.54
CA ASP A 120 20.47 -9.63 15.29
C ASP A 120 20.77 -10.60 14.15
N LYS A 121 21.68 -11.56 14.37
CA LYS A 121 22.02 -12.61 13.39
C LYS A 121 20.79 -13.43 13.00
N LYS A 122 19.98 -13.85 13.98
CA LYS A 122 18.75 -14.62 13.75
C LYS A 122 17.73 -13.82 12.93
N PHE A 123 17.48 -12.56 13.29
CA PHE A 123 16.57 -11.70 12.55
C PHE A 123 17.02 -11.48 11.10
N ASN A 124 18.31 -11.24 10.88
CA ASN A 124 18.84 -11.03 9.52
C ASN A 124 18.70 -12.29 8.66
N ASN A 125 19.02 -13.47 9.22
CA ASN A 125 18.82 -14.75 8.55
C ASN A 125 17.34 -14.99 8.21
N PHE A 126 16.44 -14.61 9.11
CA PHE A 126 14.99 -14.67 8.87
C PHE A 126 14.58 -13.77 7.70
N ILE A 127 15.04 -12.52 7.63
CA ILE A 127 14.73 -11.62 6.51
C ILE A 127 15.28 -12.17 5.19
N ILE A 128 16.54 -12.61 5.15
CA ILE A 128 17.18 -13.16 3.95
C ILE A 128 16.47 -14.43 3.46
N SER A 129 16.15 -15.35 4.37
CA SER A 129 15.43 -16.59 4.02
C SER A 129 14.03 -16.29 3.49
N THR A 130 13.31 -15.37 4.10
CA THR A 130 11.98 -14.93 3.65
C THR A 130 12.05 -14.32 2.24
N LEU A 131 13.02 -13.46 1.96
CA LEU A 131 13.23 -12.90 0.61
C LEU A 131 13.54 -13.99 -0.42
N LYS A 132 14.38 -14.97 -0.07
CA LYS A 132 14.69 -16.10 -0.96
C LYS A 132 13.45 -16.95 -1.27
N GLN A 133 12.64 -17.25 -0.26
CA GLN A 133 11.38 -17.97 -0.43
C GLN A 133 10.41 -17.19 -1.32
N PHE A 134 10.29 -15.88 -1.10
CA PHE A 134 9.45 -15.02 -1.90
C PHE A 134 9.93 -14.94 -3.37
N LEU A 135 11.23 -14.78 -3.62
CA LEU A 135 11.79 -14.83 -4.97
C LEU A 135 11.62 -16.21 -5.62
N ALA A 136 11.59 -17.30 -4.85
CA ALA A 136 11.30 -18.63 -5.38
C ALA A 136 9.84 -18.77 -5.85
N ILE A 137 8.89 -18.11 -5.20
CA ILE A 137 7.49 -18.02 -5.67
C ILE A 137 7.45 -17.38 -7.06
N PHE A 138 8.26 -16.33 -7.30
CA PHE A 138 8.35 -15.68 -8.61
C PHE A 138 8.92 -16.56 -9.73
N LYS A 139 9.62 -17.65 -9.40
CA LYS A 139 10.08 -18.63 -10.40
C LYS A 139 8.94 -19.51 -10.92
N ASN A 140 7.86 -19.67 -10.14
CA ASN A 140 6.68 -20.42 -10.55
C ASN A 140 5.73 -19.51 -11.33
N ILE A 141 6.04 -19.28 -12.61
CA ILE A 141 5.32 -18.35 -13.49
C ILE A 141 3.79 -18.60 -13.47
N PRO A 142 3.27 -19.84 -13.61
CA PRO A 142 1.82 -20.08 -13.55
C PRO A 142 1.16 -19.60 -12.25
N LEU A 143 1.82 -19.83 -11.12
CA LEU A 143 1.31 -19.42 -9.81
C LEU A 143 1.33 -17.90 -9.66
N VAL A 144 2.38 -17.23 -10.17
CA VAL A 144 2.44 -15.75 -10.19
C VAL A 144 1.30 -15.18 -11.03
N ILE A 145 1.07 -15.72 -12.22
CA ILE A 145 -0.01 -15.27 -13.11
C ILE A 145 -1.37 -15.42 -12.40
N LEU A 146 -1.61 -16.56 -11.75
CA LEU A 146 -2.83 -16.81 -11.01
C LEU A 146 -3.03 -15.80 -9.87
N ILE A 147 -1.99 -15.55 -9.05
CA ILE A 147 -2.07 -14.57 -7.96
C ILE A 147 -2.32 -13.17 -8.51
N CYS A 148 -1.62 -12.77 -9.57
CA CYS A 148 -1.82 -11.47 -10.22
C CYS A 148 -3.26 -11.31 -10.71
N PHE A 149 -3.83 -12.35 -11.33
CA PHE A 149 -5.21 -12.32 -11.77
C PHE A 149 -6.20 -12.21 -10.59
N ILE A 150 -6.04 -13.02 -9.55
CA ILE A 150 -6.94 -12.98 -8.37
C ILE A 150 -6.90 -11.61 -7.69
N VAL A 151 -5.70 -11.07 -7.46
CA VAL A 151 -5.54 -9.74 -6.85
C VAL A 151 -6.10 -8.68 -7.77
N GLY A 152 -5.81 -8.80 -9.07
CA GLY A 152 -6.32 -7.91 -10.10
C GLY A 152 -7.84 -7.87 -10.20
N LEU A 153 -8.55 -8.98 -9.91
CA LEU A 153 -10.00 -9.07 -9.98
C LEU A 153 -10.72 -8.31 -8.87
N ILE A 154 -10.10 -8.12 -7.71
CA ILE A 154 -10.69 -7.46 -6.54
C ILE A 154 -11.28 -6.07 -6.89
N PRO A 155 -10.54 -5.12 -7.50
CA PRO A 155 -11.08 -3.81 -7.82
C PRO A 155 -12.24 -3.88 -8.82
N PHE A 156 -12.21 -4.83 -9.76
CA PHE A 156 -13.30 -5.06 -10.71
C PHE A 156 -14.54 -5.59 -10.03
N ALA A 157 -14.38 -6.58 -9.14
CA ALA A 157 -15.49 -7.17 -8.41
C ALA A 157 -16.20 -6.10 -7.58
N ILE A 158 -15.44 -5.24 -6.90
CA ILE A 158 -16.00 -4.15 -6.10
C ILE A 158 -16.71 -3.14 -6.98
N TYR A 159 -16.08 -2.72 -8.09
CA TYR A 159 -16.68 -1.77 -9.01
C TYR A 159 -18.02 -2.27 -9.59
N PHE A 160 -18.05 -3.48 -10.16
CA PHE A 160 -19.23 -3.99 -10.84
C PHE A 160 -20.31 -4.53 -9.88
N PHE A 161 -19.94 -5.29 -8.86
CA PHE A 161 -20.92 -5.91 -7.96
C PHE A 161 -21.39 -4.96 -6.85
N ILE A 162 -20.51 -4.10 -6.31
CA ILE A 162 -20.83 -3.25 -5.15
C ILE A 162 -21.22 -1.84 -5.60
N GLU A 163 -20.37 -1.16 -6.36
CA GLU A 163 -20.60 0.25 -6.73
C GLU A 163 -21.69 0.40 -7.81
N LEU A 164 -21.53 -0.29 -8.94
CA LEU A 164 -22.48 -0.20 -10.06
C LEU A 164 -23.70 -1.07 -9.87
N LYS A 165 -23.56 -2.22 -9.19
CA LYS A 165 -24.57 -3.28 -9.11
C LYS A 165 -25.06 -3.73 -10.49
N ASP A 166 -24.15 -3.76 -11.45
CA ASP A 166 -24.40 -4.18 -12.82
C ASP A 166 -23.20 -4.98 -13.33
N VAL A 167 -23.44 -6.21 -13.77
CA VAL A 167 -22.38 -7.08 -14.30
C VAL A 167 -22.51 -7.11 -15.83
N PRO A 168 -21.50 -6.65 -16.57
CA PRO A 168 -21.56 -6.59 -18.03
C PRO A 168 -21.59 -8.00 -18.62
N SER A 169 -22.44 -8.20 -19.64
CA SER A 169 -22.43 -9.43 -20.43
C SER A 169 -21.28 -9.39 -21.43
N MET A 170 -20.23 -10.17 -21.18
CA MET A 170 -19.02 -10.20 -21.99
C MET A 170 -19.04 -11.36 -22.99
N ASN A 171 -18.58 -11.11 -24.22
CA ASN A 171 -18.28 -12.18 -25.17
C ASN A 171 -16.89 -12.78 -24.89
N GLY A 172 -16.57 -13.92 -25.51
CA GLY A 172 -15.31 -14.63 -25.28
C GLY A 172 -14.06 -13.75 -25.41
N SER A 173 -13.99 -12.89 -26.45
CA SER A 173 -12.88 -11.95 -26.64
C SER A 173 -12.75 -10.90 -25.53
N ASP A 174 -13.88 -10.39 -25.04
CA ASP A 174 -13.91 -9.39 -23.96
C ASP A 174 -13.48 -10.01 -22.63
N ILE A 175 -13.85 -11.27 -22.38
CA ILE A 175 -13.40 -12.03 -21.22
C ILE A 175 -11.87 -12.20 -21.24
N PHE A 176 -11.29 -12.56 -22.38
CA PHE A 176 -9.83 -12.66 -22.51
C PHE A 176 -9.13 -11.32 -22.27
N TYR A 177 -9.62 -10.25 -22.89
CA TYR A 177 -9.07 -8.91 -22.69
C TYR A 177 -9.17 -8.44 -21.23
N PHE A 178 -10.33 -8.65 -20.62
CA PHE A 178 -10.59 -8.39 -19.21
C PHE A 178 -9.61 -9.18 -18.31
N MET A 179 -9.42 -10.47 -18.58
CA MET A 179 -8.50 -11.31 -17.81
C MET A 179 -7.07 -10.81 -17.87
N ILE A 180 -6.60 -10.44 -19.07
CA ILE A 180 -5.24 -9.91 -19.27
C ILE A 180 -5.07 -8.59 -18.51
N MET A 181 -5.99 -7.65 -18.70
CA MET A 181 -5.90 -6.33 -18.06
C MET A 181 -6.02 -6.42 -16.54
N SER A 182 -6.87 -7.31 -16.03
CA SER A 182 -6.98 -7.59 -14.61
C SER A 182 -5.68 -8.18 -14.07
N GLY A 183 -5.08 -9.15 -14.77
CA GLY A 183 -3.77 -9.71 -14.41
C GLY A 183 -2.64 -8.66 -14.41
N VAL A 184 -2.61 -7.77 -15.40
CA VAL A 184 -1.63 -6.66 -15.47
C VAL A 184 -1.82 -5.70 -14.30
N ALA A 185 -3.06 -5.30 -14.01
CA ALA A 185 -3.39 -4.45 -12.87
C ALA A 185 -2.94 -5.08 -11.54
N GLY A 186 -3.23 -6.38 -11.34
CA GLY A 186 -2.81 -7.10 -10.15
C GLY A 186 -1.30 -7.28 -10.05
N LEU A 187 -0.59 -7.46 -11.17
CA LEU A 187 0.88 -7.50 -11.19
C LEU A 187 1.48 -6.15 -10.82
N ILE A 188 0.99 -5.06 -11.41
CA ILE A 188 1.40 -3.69 -11.06
C ILE A 188 1.20 -3.48 -9.57
N TYR A 189 0.05 -3.92 -9.04
CA TYR A 189 -0.24 -3.78 -7.63
C TYR A 189 0.70 -4.60 -6.74
N LEU A 190 0.91 -5.89 -7.05
CA LEU A 190 1.81 -6.75 -6.29
C LEU A 190 3.25 -6.23 -6.28
N VAL A 191 3.71 -5.66 -7.39
CA VAL A 191 5.04 -5.09 -7.49
C VAL A 191 5.16 -3.78 -6.70
N LEU A 192 4.22 -2.85 -6.91
CA LEU A 192 4.28 -1.51 -6.32
C LEU A 192 4.03 -1.49 -4.81
N PHE A 193 2.96 -2.16 -4.36
CA PHE A 193 2.45 -2.01 -2.98
C PHE A 193 2.93 -3.11 -2.03
N LEU A 194 3.46 -4.21 -2.56
CA LEU A 194 3.89 -5.35 -1.74
C LEU A 194 5.38 -5.62 -1.93
N LEU A 195 5.83 -5.89 -3.15
CA LEU A 195 7.19 -6.32 -3.41
C LEU A 195 8.23 -5.24 -3.08
N PHE A 196 8.02 -3.99 -3.51
CA PHE A 196 8.99 -2.92 -3.28
C PHE A 196 9.20 -2.56 -1.81
N PRO A 197 8.15 -2.36 -0.98
CA PRO A 197 8.32 -2.12 0.46
C PRO A 197 9.11 -3.22 1.17
N PHE A 198 8.82 -4.49 0.88
CA PHE A 198 9.53 -5.61 1.51
C PHE A 198 10.96 -5.78 1.01
N LEU A 199 11.23 -5.57 -0.28
CA LEU A 199 12.59 -5.55 -0.82
C LEU A 199 13.44 -4.48 -0.16
N TYR A 200 12.87 -3.29 0.08
CA TYR A 200 13.57 -2.22 0.79
C TYR A 200 14.02 -2.63 2.18
N PHE A 201 13.12 -3.20 2.99
CA PHE A 201 13.48 -3.67 4.33
C PHE A 201 14.54 -4.77 4.27
N GLY A 202 14.43 -5.66 3.28
CA GLY A 202 15.44 -6.66 2.98
C GLY A 202 16.82 -6.09 2.69
N ILE A 203 16.87 -5.10 1.81
CA ILE A 203 18.08 -4.39 1.40
C ILE A 203 18.71 -3.66 2.60
N VAL A 204 17.93 -2.84 3.32
CA VAL A 204 18.41 -2.13 4.51
C VAL A 204 19.03 -3.13 5.48
N GLU A 205 18.42 -4.29 5.66
CA GLU A 205 18.90 -5.30 6.59
C GLU A 205 20.21 -5.97 6.14
N VAL A 206 20.26 -6.43 4.88
CA VAL A 206 21.47 -7.06 4.31
C VAL A 206 22.65 -6.11 4.31
N PHE A 207 22.45 -4.83 3.98
CA PHE A 207 23.56 -3.86 3.96
C PHE A 207 24.05 -3.45 5.35
N SER A 208 23.24 -3.65 6.39
CA SER A 208 23.58 -3.25 7.75
C SER A 208 24.04 -4.41 8.65
N SER A 209 24.00 -5.65 8.16
CA SER A 209 24.48 -6.83 8.89
C SER A 209 26.01 -6.95 8.94
N ASP A 210 26.72 -6.44 7.93
CA ASP A 210 28.14 -6.75 7.72
C ASP A 210 29.12 -5.80 8.43
N TYR A 211 28.64 -4.71 9.04
CA TYR A 211 29.52 -3.65 9.55
C TYR A 211 29.19 -3.22 10.99
N LYS A 212 30.18 -3.37 11.89
CA LYS A 212 30.12 -3.17 13.35
C LYS A 212 29.57 -1.81 13.87
N ASN A 213 29.41 -0.77 13.03
CA ASN A 213 29.08 0.61 13.47
C ASN A 213 27.74 1.19 12.92
N TYR A 214 26.79 0.33 12.51
CA TYR A 214 25.62 0.74 11.70
C TYR A 214 24.32 1.14 12.43
N LYS A 215 24.28 1.15 13.79
CA LYS A 215 23.06 1.54 14.54
C LYS A 215 22.57 2.94 14.14
N ASN A 216 23.50 3.86 13.86
CA ASN A 216 23.18 5.23 13.47
C ASN A 216 22.75 5.34 12.01
N ILE A 217 23.36 4.59 11.08
CA ILE A 217 23.00 4.63 9.64
C ILE A 217 21.58 4.12 9.42
N ARG A 218 21.19 3.03 10.11
CA ARG A 218 19.78 2.59 10.13
C ARG A 218 18.89 3.73 10.65
N TRP A 219 19.23 4.32 11.80
CA TRP A 219 18.44 5.43 12.36
C TRP A 219 18.28 6.59 11.38
N TYR A 220 19.33 7.00 10.67
CA TYR A 220 19.30 8.10 9.71
C TYR A 220 18.49 7.79 8.44
N LEU A 221 18.62 6.58 7.89
CA LEU A 221 17.80 6.16 6.73
C LEU A 221 16.32 6.18 7.07
N ILE A 222 15.96 5.74 8.28
CA ILE A 222 14.56 5.75 8.69
C ILE A 222 14.06 7.14 9.09
N LEU A 223 14.85 7.94 9.80
CA LEU A 223 14.48 9.31 10.11
C LEU A 223 14.28 10.14 8.83
N SER A 224 15.16 9.97 7.85
CA SER A 224 15.04 10.59 6.52
C SER A 224 13.70 10.27 5.86
N ASN A 225 13.24 9.01 5.95
CA ASN A 225 11.96 8.60 5.37
C ASN A 225 10.75 9.14 6.13
N ILE A 226 10.76 9.10 7.46
CA ILE A 226 9.68 9.69 8.28
C ILE A 226 9.58 11.19 7.99
N VAL A 227 10.72 11.88 7.97
CA VAL A 227 10.83 13.31 7.67
C VAL A 227 10.33 13.60 6.24
N ALA A 228 10.73 12.81 5.24
CA ALA A 228 10.27 12.95 3.85
C ALA A 228 8.75 12.75 3.70
N VAL A 229 8.16 11.79 4.42
CA VAL A 229 6.70 11.56 4.45
C VAL A 229 5.98 12.74 5.12
N THR A 230 6.47 13.20 6.29
CA THR A 230 5.86 14.32 7.05
C THR A 230 5.99 15.68 6.38
N LEU A 231 7.11 15.97 5.72
CA LEU A 231 7.35 17.26 5.05
C LEU A 231 6.62 17.36 3.71
N LYS A 232 6.21 16.23 3.11
CA LYS A 232 5.43 16.23 1.86
C LYS A 232 3.92 16.38 2.10
N LEU A 233 3.43 16.01 3.29
CA LEU A 233 2.12 16.45 3.80
C LEU A 233 2.00 17.99 3.83
N LEU A 234 3.13 18.72 3.81
CA LEU A 234 3.19 20.19 3.72
C LEU A 234 3.32 20.74 2.29
N GLY A 235 3.28 19.91 1.24
CA GLY A 235 3.00 20.35 -0.14
C GLY A 235 4.16 20.83 -1.01
N VAL A 236 5.42 20.60 -0.65
CA VAL A 236 6.57 21.00 -1.49
C VAL A 236 7.10 19.77 -2.27
N PHE A 237 7.48 19.87 -3.55
CA PHE A 237 7.72 18.68 -4.42
C PHE A 237 9.16 18.52 -4.94
N VAL A 238 9.84 19.60 -5.32
CA VAL A 238 11.12 19.51 -6.07
C VAL A 238 12.35 19.60 -5.16
N ILE A 239 12.25 20.35 -4.06
CA ILE A 239 13.32 20.50 -3.07
C ILE A 239 13.67 19.16 -2.38
N PHE A 240 12.75 18.18 -2.39
CA PHE A 240 12.87 16.89 -1.70
C PHE A 240 13.85 15.91 -2.33
N ILE A 241 13.86 15.82 -3.66
CA ILE A 241 14.81 14.96 -4.38
C ILE A 241 16.22 15.46 -4.11
N VAL A 242 16.39 16.79 -4.14
CA VAL A 242 17.66 17.45 -3.85
C VAL A 242 18.06 17.24 -2.39
N ILE A 243 17.18 17.45 -1.42
CA ILE A 243 17.50 17.26 0.01
C ILE A 243 17.78 15.79 0.33
N ALA A 244 17.00 14.83 -0.17
CA ALA A 244 17.22 13.41 0.12
C ALA A 244 18.54 12.90 -0.48
N ILE A 245 18.85 13.30 -1.73
CA ILE A 245 20.14 12.99 -2.37
C ILE A 245 21.28 13.72 -1.63
N PHE A 246 21.10 14.98 -1.24
CA PHE A 246 22.10 15.79 -0.55
C PHE A 246 22.38 15.26 0.87
N VAL A 247 21.36 14.90 1.64
CA VAL A 247 21.50 14.28 2.97
C VAL A 247 22.19 12.93 2.84
N SER A 248 21.84 12.12 1.85
CA SER A 248 22.51 10.84 1.58
C SER A 248 23.99 11.02 1.22
N LEU A 249 24.32 12.04 0.41
CA LEU A 249 25.68 12.42 0.06
C LEU A 249 26.47 12.96 1.26
N VAL A 250 25.88 13.83 2.09
CA VAL A 250 26.51 14.41 3.28
C VAL A 250 26.81 13.33 4.33
N ILE A 251 25.86 12.40 4.56
CA ILE A 251 26.04 11.25 5.46
C ILE A 251 27.20 10.37 4.98
N PHE A 252 27.31 10.15 3.67
CA PHE A 252 28.36 9.35 3.06
C PHE A 252 29.75 10.03 3.15
N ILE A 253 29.83 11.35 2.95
CA ILE A 253 31.06 12.14 3.13
C ILE A 253 31.51 12.11 4.61
N PHE A 254 30.59 12.24 5.55
CA PHE A 254 30.90 12.16 6.99
C PHE A 254 31.40 10.76 7.40
N TYR A 255 30.85 9.71 6.78
CA TYR A 255 31.28 8.31 6.99
C TYR A 255 32.69 8.03 6.45
N GLN A 256 33.02 8.57 5.27
CA GLN A 256 34.37 8.50 4.68
C GLN A 256 35.42 9.13 5.60
N ASN A 257 35.11 10.31 6.15
CA ASN A 257 36.06 11.09 6.95
C ASN A 257 36.40 10.41 8.28
N LYS A 258 35.47 9.61 8.83
CA LYS A 258 35.66 8.92 10.12
C LYS A 258 36.41 7.58 10.01
N ASN A 259 36.35 6.88 8.87
CA ASN A 259 36.79 5.48 8.77
C ASN A 259 37.99 5.18 7.85
N LYS A 260 38.64 6.16 7.19
CA LYS A 260 39.83 5.96 6.31
C LYS A 260 39.75 4.66 5.45
N ILE A 261 38.63 4.45 4.75
CA ILE A 261 38.40 3.20 4.00
C ILE A 261 39.11 3.27 2.63
N SER A 262 40.11 2.41 2.41
CA SER A 262 40.99 2.37 1.24
C SER A 262 40.51 1.45 0.09
N ALA A 263 39.21 1.40 -0.22
CA ALA A 263 38.66 0.50 -1.25
C ALA A 263 37.75 1.21 -2.28
N ARG A 264 38.32 2.07 -3.14
CA ARG A 264 37.57 2.98 -4.02
C ARG A 264 36.56 2.33 -5.00
N LYS A 265 36.76 1.09 -5.47
CA LYS A 265 35.88 0.47 -6.50
C LYS A 265 34.55 -0.10 -5.97
N ASN A 266 34.55 -0.76 -4.80
CA ASN A 266 33.30 -1.25 -4.18
C ASN A 266 32.45 -0.11 -3.62
N ILE A 267 33.09 1.01 -3.27
CA ILE A 267 32.44 2.16 -2.66
C ILE A 267 31.50 2.89 -3.63
N VAL A 268 31.91 3.11 -4.89
CA VAL A 268 31.06 3.76 -5.90
C VAL A 268 29.83 2.90 -6.19
N PHE A 269 30.01 1.58 -6.32
CA PHE A 269 28.91 0.64 -6.52
C PHE A 269 27.91 0.65 -5.35
N MET A 270 28.39 0.69 -4.11
CA MET A 270 27.54 0.78 -2.92
C MET A 270 26.75 2.09 -2.86
N VAL A 271 27.37 3.22 -3.22
CA VAL A 271 26.68 4.52 -3.28
C VAL A 271 25.62 4.53 -4.38
N CYS A 272 25.94 3.99 -5.56
CA CYS A 272 24.97 3.86 -6.65
C CYS A 272 23.77 3.01 -6.24
N ILE A 273 23.99 1.89 -5.53
CA ILE A 273 22.89 1.05 -5.02
C ILE A 273 22.09 1.78 -3.94
N LEU A 274 22.73 2.50 -3.01
CA LEU A 274 22.04 3.25 -1.97
C LEU A 274 21.16 4.37 -2.56
N ILE A 275 21.70 5.11 -3.54
CA ILE A 275 20.97 6.16 -4.27
C ILE A 275 19.82 5.53 -5.07
N PHE A 276 20.08 4.46 -5.80
CA PHE A 276 19.07 3.76 -6.59
C PHE A 276 17.94 3.22 -5.71
N THR A 277 18.26 2.56 -4.60
CA THR A 277 17.26 2.03 -3.66
C THR A 277 16.47 3.12 -2.95
N SER A 278 17.10 4.25 -2.62
CA SER A 278 16.40 5.42 -2.06
C SER A 278 15.48 6.09 -3.07
N ILE A 279 15.88 6.17 -4.34
CA ILE A 279 15.03 6.67 -5.44
C ILE A 279 13.84 5.73 -5.69
N MET A 280 14.08 4.42 -5.76
CA MET A 280 13.01 3.43 -5.97
C MET A 280 12.00 3.42 -4.82
N LEU A 281 12.46 3.60 -3.57
CA LEU A 281 11.58 3.77 -2.41
C LEU A 281 10.77 5.07 -2.49
N PHE A 282 11.41 6.17 -2.86
CA PHE A 282 10.72 7.44 -3.04
C PHE A 282 9.64 7.33 -4.12
N ILE A 283 9.89 6.58 -5.19
CA ILE A 283 8.91 6.27 -6.23
C ILE A 283 7.77 5.41 -5.65
N ALA A 284 8.06 4.37 -4.87
CA ALA A 284 7.02 3.55 -4.22
C ALA A 284 6.14 4.38 -3.28
N VAL A 285 6.74 5.20 -2.40
CA VAL A 285 6.02 6.12 -1.51
C VAL A 285 5.28 7.20 -2.29
N LEU A 286 5.84 7.70 -3.41
CA LEU A 286 5.16 8.63 -4.32
C LEU A 286 3.91 8.00 -4.92
N VAL A 287 4.02 6.77 -5.40
CA VAL A 287 2.91 6.01 -6.00
C VAL A 287 1.85 5.77 -4.95
N ASP A 288 2.22 5.24 -3.78
CA ASP A 288 1.29 4.99 -2.66
C ASP A 288 0.56 6.29 -2.27
N TYR A 289 1.29 7.40 -2.14
CA TYR A 289 0.75 8.70 -1.78
C TYR A 289 -0.15 9.30 -2.86
N TYR A 290 0.24 9.28 -4.14
CA TYR A 290 -0.60 9.80 -5.23
C TYR A 290 -1.90 9.01 -5.36
N MET A 291 -1.82 7.69 -5.21
CA MET A 291 -2.98 6.80 -5.24
C MET A 291 -3.91 7.04 -4.05
N LEU A 292 -3.32 7.44 -2.93
CA LEU A 292 -4.01 7.75 -1.70
C LEU A 292 -4.51 9.21 -1.66
N ILE A 293 -4.01 10.10 -2.52
CA ILE A 293 -4.64 11.39 -2.90
C ILE A 293 -5.81 11.18 -3.86
N LEU A 294 -5.66 10.30 -4.85
CA LEU A 294 -6.74 9.94 -5.78
C LEU A 294 -7.92 9.28 -5.04
N ALA A 295 -7.63 8.58 -3.94
CA ALA A 295 -8.62 8.11 -2.98
C ALA A 295 -9.40 9.23 -2.23
N ILE A 296 -8.90 10.47 -2.24
CA ILE A 296 -9.48 11.64 -1.57
C ILE A 296 -10.46 12.31 -2.53
N ASP A 297 -11.53 11.61 -2.89
CA ASP A 297 -12.80 12.29 -3.14
C ASP A 297 -13.33 12.72 -1.76
N ASP A 298 -13.03 13.96 -1.31
CA ASP A 298 -13.63 14.70 -0.16
C ASP A 298 -14.30 13.88 0.98
N ASN A 299 -13.70 12.76 1.41
CA ASN A 299 -14.33 11.85 2.36
C ASN A 299 -13.43 11.70 3.59
N PRO A 300 -13.90 12.02 4.81
CA PRO A 300 -13.10 11.90 6.05
C PRO A 300 -12.52 10.49 6.29
N ILE A 301 -13.11 9.45 5.67
CA ILE A 301 -12.62 8.07 5.71
C ILE A 301 -11.22 7.94 5.09
N SER A 302 -10.90 8.73 4.05
CA SER A 302 -9.59 8.67 3.38
C SER A 302 -8.46 9.12 4.32
N GLY A 303 -8.67 10.22 5.05
CA GLY A 303 -7.75 10.74 6.07
C GLY A 303 -7.39 9.71 7.14
N ILE A 304 -8.38 8.97 7.63
CA ILE A 304 -8.21 7.91 8.63
C ILE A 304 -7.36 6.76 8.06
N CYS A 305 -7.61 6.36 6.80
CA CYS A 305 -6.82 5.34 6.13
C CYS A 305 -5.34 5.72 6.00
N ILE A 306 -5.02 7.00 5.75
CA ILE A 306 -3.63 7.51 5.68
C ILE A 306 -2.93 7.34 7.02
N VAL A 307 -3.58 7.81 8.09
CA VAL A 307 -3.01 7.77 9.44
C VAL A 307 -2.76 6.32 9.84
N PHE A 308 -3.71 5.43 9.54
CA PHE A 308 -3.56 4.01 9.80
C PHE A 308 -2.41 3.37 9.00
N TYR A 309 -2.28 3.71 7.71
CA TYR A 309 -1.17 3.26 6.86
C TYR A 309 0.21 3.66 7.42
N ILE A 310 0.35 4.93 7.82
CA ILE A 310 1.59 5.45 8.42
C ILE A 310 1.89 4.72 9.73
N ILE A 311 0.88 4.50 10.59
CA ILE A 311 1.02 3.77 11.84
C ILE A 311 1.53 2.34 11.58
N LEU A 312 0.98 1.63 10.59
CA LEU A 312 1.43 0.28 10.24
C LEU A 312 2.89 0.25 9.79
N ILE A 313 3.32 1.21 8.98
CA ILE A 313 4.73 1.35 8.57
C ILE A 313 5.63 1.58 9.79
N ILE A 314 5.22 2.46 10.72
CA ILE A 314 5.96 2.71 11.96
C ILE A 314 6.11 1.42 12.78
N PHE A 315 5.06 0.60 12.86
CA PHE A 315 5.13 -0.65 13.61
C PHE A 315 5.97 -1.73 12.93
N ILE A 316 5.91 -1.86 11.59
CA ILE A 316 6.86 -2.69 10.84
C ILE A 316 8.29 -2.24 11.14
N TYR A 317 8.50 -0.93 11.15
CA TYR A 317 9.79 -0.34 11.46
C TYR A 317 10.25 -0.66 12.89
N ILE A 318 9.36 -0.58 13.88
CA ILE A 318 9.66 -0.97 15.27
C ILE A 318 10.08 -2.45 15.32
N GLY A 319 9.43 -3.32 14.55
CA GLY A 319 9.81 -4.74 14.45
C GLY A 319 11.24 -4.93 13.94
N ILE A 320 11.62 -4.21 12.88
CA ILE A 320 12.99 -4.22 12.33
C ILE A 320 14.00 -3.64 13.31
N TYR A 321 13.66 -2.50 13.94
CA TYR A 321 14.53 -1.84 14.90
C TYR A 321 14.82 -2.73 16.12
N LYS A 322 13.77 -3.35 16.68
CA LYS A 322 13.88 -4.24 17.83
C LYS A 322 14.42 -5.62 17.49
N LYS A 323 14.56 -5.94 16.20
CA LYS A 323 14.96 -7.26 15.70
C LYS A 323 14.03 -8.36 16.20
N ASP A 324 12.76 -8.00 16.31
CA ASP A 324 11.71 -8.86 16.82
C ASP A 324 10.94 -9.45 15.63
N ILE A 325 11.18 -10.74 15.40
CA ILE A 325 10.58 -11.50 14.30
C ILE A 325 9.05 -11.55 14.45
N PHE A 326 8.54 -11.65 15.67
CA PHE A 326 7.10 -11.78 15.93
C PHE A 326 6.40 -10.46 15.61
N ILE A 327 6.90 -9.35 16.16
CA ILE A 327 6.35 -8.01 15.89
C ILE A 327 6.41 -7.73 14.39
N PHE A 328 7.55 -7.99 13.74
CA PHE A 328 7.69 -7.76 12.31
C PHE A 328 6.66 -8.57 11.49
N LYS A 329 6.53 -9.89 11.73
CA LYS A 329 5.57 -10.75 11.02
C LYS A 329 4.14 -10.27 11.20
N LEU A 330 3.74 -9.97 12.44
CA LEU A 330 2.39 -9.52 12.76
C LEU A 330 2.03 -8.27 11.96
N PHE A 331 2.87 -7.23 12.03
CA PHE A 331 2.59 -5.96 11.36
C PHE A 331 2.77 -6.05 9.84
N ALA A 332 3.67 -6.89 9.34
CA ALA A 332 3.78 -7.19 7.92
C ALA A 332 2.48 -7.82 7.38
N TYR A 333 1.91 -8.81 8.06
CA TYR A 333 0.65 -9.43 7.63
C TYR A 333 -0.53 -8.45 7.72
N ILE A 334 -0.62 -7.65 8.77
CA ILE A 334 -1.65 -6.60 8.89
C ILE A 334 -1.50 -5.58 7.75
N PHE A 335 -0.27 -5.19 7.40
CA PHE A 335 0.00 -4.30 6.28
C PHE A 335 -0.45 -4.89 4.94
N ILE A 336 -0.11 -6.15 4.66
CA ILE A 336 -0.58 -6.85 3.44
C ILE A 336 -2.10 -6.86 3.38
N PHE A 337 -2.75 -7.24 4.49
CA PHE A 337 -4.21 -7.29 4.59
C PHE A 337 -4.84 -5.91 4.38
N PHE A 338 -4.31 -4.88 5.02
CA PHE A 338 -4.80 -3.51 4.90
C PHE A 338 -4.72 -3.00 3.45
N ASN A 339 -3.58 -3.24 2.78
CA ASN A 339 -3.42 -2.85 1.38
C ASN A 339 -4.47 -3.54 0.49
N LEU A 340 -4.67 -4.85 0.67
CA LEU A 340 -5.64 -5.62 -0.13
C LEU A 340 -7.10 -5.23 0.13
N LEU A 341 -7.47 -4.97 1.38
CA LEU A 341 -8.88 -4.74 1.77
C LEU A 341 -9.30 -3.27 1.65
N PHE A 342 -8.37 -2.32 1.75
CA PHE A 342 -8.72 -0.89 1.80
C PHE A 342 -8.13 -0.11 0.62
N LEU A 343 -6.84 -0.27 0.30
CA LEU A 343 -6.22 0.52 -0.77
C LEU A 343 -6.67 0.05 -2.16
N LEU A 344 -6.68 -1.25 -2.39
CA LEU A 344 -7.04 -1.81 -3.69
C LEU A 344 -8.50 -1.51 -4.12
N PRO A 345 -9.51 -1.57 -3.22
CA PRO A 345 -10.88 -1.19 -3.56
C PRO A 345 -11.08 0.29 -3.92
N ILE A 346 -10.37 1.18 -3.23
CA ILE A 346 -10.52 2.63 -3.46
C ILE A 346 -10.08 3.00 -4.88
N LEU A 347 -9.13 2.25 -5.42
CA LEU A 347 -8.63 2.43 -6.78
C LEU A 347 -9.59 1.93 -7.87
N GLY A 348 -10.69 1.28 -7.51
CA GLY A 348 -11.61 0.64 -8.47
C GLY A 348 -12.05 1.57 -9.60
N ARG A 349 -12.54 2.77 -9.28
CA ARG A 349 -13.07 3.71 -10.30
C ARG A 349 -12.00 4.25 -11.23
N ASP A 350 -10.85 4.63 -10.69
CA ASP A 350 -9.74 5.16 -11.47
C ASP A 350 -9.09 4.08 -12.32
N LEU A 351 -8.98 2.87 -11.78
CA LEU A 351 -8.49 1.72 -12.51
C LEU A 351 -9.42 1.37 -13.66
N MET A 352 -10.75 1.39 -13.45
CA MET A 352 -11.71 1.21 -14.54
C MET A 352 -11.60 2.30 -15.60
N SER A 353 -11.39 3.55 -15.21
CA SER A 353 -11.22 4.66 -16.14
C SER A 353 -9.94 4.53 -16.95
N ARG A 354 -8.80 4.26 -16.31
CA ARG A 354 -7.49 4.08 -16.97
C ARG A 354 -7.44 2.86 -17.89
N LEU A 355 -8.22 1.83 -17.58
CA LEU A 355 -8.36 0.63 -18.41
C LEU A 355 -9.46 0.75 -19.48
N ASN A 356 -10.11 1.92 -19.61
CA ASN A 356 -11.22 2.17 -20.53
C ASN A 356 -12.40 1.20 -20.36
N PHE A 357 -12.62 0.72 -19.13
CA PHE A 357 -13.68 -0.24 -18.79
C PHE A 357 -14.93 0.41 -18.23
N GLY A 358 -14.80 1.59 -17.61
CA GLY A 358 -15.91 2.28 -16.96
C GLY A 358 -15.46 3.58 -16.30
N ASN A 359 -16.41 4.31 -15.72
CA ASN A 359 -16.18 5.64 -15.15
C ASN A 359 -15.57 6.65 -16.14
N LEU A 360 -15.97 6.60 -17.42
CA LEU A 360 -15.44 7.46 -18.47
C LEU A 360 -16.34 8.68 -18.68
N ASN A 361 -15.72 9.85 -18.79
CA ASN A 361 -16.39 11.09 -19.19
C ASN A 361 -16.07 11.34 -20.66
N HIS A 362 -17.06 11.15 -21.53
CA HIS A 362 -16.94 11.47 -22.95
C HIS A 362 -17.62 12.80 -23.23
N LYS A 363 -17.02 13.60 -24.12
CA LYS A 363 -17.63 14.83 -24.61
C LYS A 363 -18.95 14.54 -25.32
N TYR A 364 -18.91 13.54 -26.19
CA TYR A 364 -20.06 12.92 -26.83
C TYR A 364 -19.70 11.57 -27.43
N ILE A 365 -20.71 10.76 -27.69
CA ILE A 365 -20.60 9.54 -28.49
C ILE A 365 -21.42 9.66 -29.76
N ILE A 366 -20.92 9.09 -30.85
CA ILE A 366 -21.62 9.03 -32.14
C ILE A 366 -22.28 7.66 -32.26
N LEU A 367 -23.59 7.68 -32.42
CA LEU A 367 -24.45 6.52 -32.56
C LEU A 367 -24.99 6.43 -33.99
N ASP A 368 -25.38 5.23 -34.42
CA ASP A 368 -26.18 5.07 -35.62
C ASP A 368 -27.60 5.62 -35.44
N GLN A 369 -28.28 5.90 -36.56
CA GLN A 369 -29.65 6.40 -36.58
C GLN A 369 -30.68 5.40 -36.03
N ASN A 370 -30.34 4.10 -36.02
CA ASN A 370 -31.27 3.04 -35.65
C ASN A 370 -31.35 2.84 -34.13
N VAL A 371 -30.47 3.48 -33.36
CA VAL A 371 -30.54 3.46 -31.89
C VAL A 371 -31.85 4.05 -31.40
N LYS A 372 -32.59 3.26 -30.63
CA LYS A 372 -33.70 3.74 -29.81
C LYS A 372 -33.13 4.30 -28.51
N LEU A 373 -33.10 5.63 -28.40
CA LEU A 373 -32.78 6.29 -27.15
C LEU A 373 -34.03 6.37 -26.24
N PRO A 374 -33.86 6.27 -24.91
CA PRO A 374 -34.95 6.42 -23.95
C PRO A 374 -35.62 7.80 -24.02
N ASP A 375 -36.92 7.86 -23.75
CA ASP A 375 -37.74 9.09 -23.81
C ASP A 375 -37.34 10.11 -22.73
N GLU A 376 -36.66 9.65 -21.68
CA GLU A 376 -36.10 10.44 -20.58
C GLU A 376 -34.91 11.32 -21.01
N ILE A 377 -34.36 11.15 -22.21
CA ILE A 377 -33.29 11.98 -22.74
C ILE A 377 -33.88 13.18 -23.50
N CYS A 378 -33.28 14.36 -23.32
CA CYS A 378 -33.71 15.54 -24.05
C CYS A 378 -33.37 15.43 -25.55
N ASN A 379 -34.36 15.74 -26.40
CA ASN A 379 -34.26 15.64 -27.84
C ASN A 379 -34.06 17.01 -28.51
N ASP A 380 -33.29 17.01 -29.60
CA ASP A 380 -33.20 18.08 -30.62
C ASP A 380 -33.05 19.49 -30.03
N ILE A 381 -32.08 19.63 -29.12
CA ILE A 381 -31.72 20.91 -28.51
C ILE A 381 -31.09 21.85 -29.56
N ASP A 382 -31.62 23.07 -29.67
CA ASP A 382 -31.07 24.14 -30.49
C ASP A 382 -30.19 25.13 -29.68
N ASP A 383 -29.49 26.02 -30.38
CA ASP A 383 -28.65 27.05 -29.75
C ASP A 383 -29.45 27.98 -28.81
N THR A 384 -30.73 28.19 -29.12
CA THR A 384 -31.64 29.03 -28.31
C THR A 384 -31.88 28.40 -26.95
N TYR A 385 -32.14 27.11 -26.92
CA TYR A 385 -32.33 26.33 -25.72
C TYR A 385 -31.08 26.29 -24.85
N ILE A 386 -29.91 26.02 -25.44
CA ILE A 386 -28.63 26.04 -24.72
C ILE A 386 -28.38 27.42 -24.09
N LYS A 387 -28.63 28.50 -24.84
CA LYS A 387 -28.53 29.87 -24.32
C LYS A 387 -29.48 30.11 -23.15
N ASN A 388 -30.70 29.56 -23.19
CA ASN A 388 -31.67 29.72 -22.13
C ASN A 388 -31.30 28.94 -20.85
N ILE A 389 -30.71 27.75 -20.98
CA ILE A 389 -30.22 26.98 -19.82
C ILE A 389 -28.96 27.59 -19.19
N LYS A 390 -28.12 28.26 -19.98
CA LYS A 390 -26.92 28.94 -19.44
C LYS A 390 -27.23 30.23 -18.66
N LYS A 391 -28.44 30.78 -18.79
CA LYS A 391 -28.85 32.01 -18.08
C LYS A 391 -29.09 31.79 -16.58
N PRO A 392 -29.81 30.74 -16.13
CA PRO A 392 -29.94 30.43 -14.72
C PRO A 392 -28.60 30.32 -14.01
N LYS A 393 -28.43 31.09 -12.94
CA LYS A 393 -27.31 30.89 -12.01
C LYS A 393 -27.72 29.89 -10.93
N GLU A 394 -28.84 30.13 -10.27
CA GLU A 394 -29.28 29.33 -9.14
C GLU A 394 -30.76 28.94 -9.31
N MET A 395 -31.07 27.66 -9.07
CA MET A 395 -32.43 27.13 -9.06
C MET A 395 -33.13 27.46 -7.73
N ILE A 396 -34.38 27.94 -7.81
CA ILE A 396 -35.23 28.22 -6.64
C ILE A 396 -36.25 27.09 -6.47
N SER A 397 -36.95 26.75 -7.54
CA SER A 397 -37.90 25.64 -7.56
C SER A 397 -38.20 25.18 -8.98
N TYR A 398 -38.67 23.95 -9.09
CA TYR A 398 -39.27 23.37 -10.28
C TYR A 398 -40.60 22.77 -9.87
N LYS A 399 -41.69 23.29 -10.43
CA LYS A 399 -43.06 22.84 -10.14
C LYS A 399 -43.93 23.01 -11.37
N ASP A 400 -44.78 22.03 -11.64
CA ASP A 400 -45.79 22.08 -12.70
C ASP A 400 -45.21 22.47 -14.08
N GLY A 401 -44.02 21.95 -14.42
CA GLY A 401 -43.36 22.23 -15.71
C GLY A 401 -42.55 23.53 -15.77
N ASN A 402 -42.52 24.32 -14.69
CA ASN A 402 -41.86 25.62 -14.65
C ASN A 402 -40.64 25.64 -13.73
N LEU A 403 -39.49 26.00 -14.29
CA LEU A 403 -38.26 26.28 -13.56
C LEU A 403 -38.24 27.74 -13.11
N THR A 404 -38.26 27.96 -11.80
CA THR A 404 -38.00 29.27 -11.18
C THR A 404 -36.54 29.37 -10.77
N TYR A 405 -35.84 30.40 -11.23
CA TYR A 405 -34.40 30.56 -11.02
C TYR A 405 -34.00 32.02 -10.77
N ARG A 406 -32.80 32.20 -10.21
CA ARG A 406 -32.16 33.48 -9.93
C ARG A 406 -31.03 33.77 -10.92
N LEU A 407 -30.95 35.01 -11.37
CA LEU A 407 -29.88 35.56 -12.23
C LEU A 407 -28.75 36.19 -11.41
N GLU A 408 -27.63 36.54 -12.06
CA GLU A 408 -26.47 37.19 -11.41
C GLU A 408 -26.82 38.50 -10.68
N ASN A 409 -27.79 39.25 -11.20
CA ASN A 409 -28.29 40.49 -10.60
C ASN A 409 -29.37 40.27 -9.52
N ASN A 410 -29.47 39.05 -8.97
CA ASN A 410 -30.49 38.62 -8.00
C ASN A 410 -31.95 38.70 -8.47
N THR A 411 -32.22 38.95 -9.75
CA THR A 411 -33.59 38.92 -10.28
C THR A 411 -34.09 37.48 -10.43
N THR A 412 -35.35 37.25 -10.07
CA THR A 412 -36.01 35.95 -10.20
C THR A 412 -36.79 35.90 -11.52
N LYS A 413 -36.63 34.81 -12.26
CA LYS A 413 -37.35 34.54 -13.52
C LYS A 413 -37.88 33.12 -13.54
N SER A 414 -38.84 32.87 -14.42
CA SER A 414 -39.38 31.54 -14.70
C SER A 414 -39.15 31.15 -16.16
N LEU A 415 -38.91 29.86 -16.40
CA LEU A 415 -38.80 29.27 -17.72
C LEU A 415 -39.67 28.00 -17.76
N ASN A 416 -40.56 27.91 -18.75
CA ASN A 416 -41.29 26.68 -19.03
C ASN A 416 -40.37 25.71 -19.75
N ILE A 417 -40.11 24.55 -19.16
CA ILE A 417 -39.13 23.59 -19.64
C ILE A 417 -39.48 22.19 -19.13
N SER A 418 -39.39 21.21 -20.02
CA SER A 418 -39.64 19.82 -19.64
C SER A 418 -38.58 19.34 -18.65
N PHE A 419 -39.01 18.61 -17.63
CA PHE A 419 -38.15 18.10 -16.57
C PHE A 419 -37.03 17.20 -17.10
N LYS A 420 -37.31 16.40 -18.13
CA LYS A 420 -36.32 15.53 -18.79
C LYS A 420 -35.13 16.29 -19.38
N CYS A 421 -35.33 17.58 -19.69
CA CYS A 421 -34.33 18.44 -20.24
C CYS A 421 -33.68 19.37 -19.19
N LEU A 422 -33.76 18.99 -17.91
CA LEU A 422 -33.08 19.66 -16.83
C LEU A 422 -32.09 18.71 -16.13
N ALA A 423 -30.98 19.29 -15.70
CA ALA A 423 -30.03 18.65 -14.82
C ALA A 423 -29.54 19.68 -13.80
N PHE A 424 -29.17 19.20 -12.62
CA PHE A 424 -28.83 20.05 -11.50
C PHE A 424 -27.55 19.58 -10.82
N ILE A 425 -26.78 20.53 -10.30
CA ILE A 425 -25.61 20.27 -9.48
C ILE A 425 -25.72 21.02 -8.15
N ASP A 426 -25.02 20.54 -7.13
CA ASP A 426 -24.81 21.27 -5.88
C ASP A 426 -23.62 22.24 -5.98
N GLU A 427 -23.33 22.94 -4.87
CA GLU A 427 -22.18 23.85 -4.73
C GLU A 427 -20.82 23.18 -4.95
N ASN A 428 -20.74 21.85 -4.79
CA ASN A 428 -19.54 21.04 -4.95
C ASN A 428 -19.46 20.40 -6.35
N ASN A 429 -20.25 20.87 -7.32
CA ASN A 429 -20.36 20.31 -8.67
C ASN A 429 -20.89 18.87 -8.74
N ASN A 430 -21.46 18.32 -7.66
CA ASN A 430 -22.02 16.97 -7.67
C ASN A 430 -23.39 16.97 -8.33
N THR A 431 -23.61 16.00 -9.21
CA THR A 431 -24.88 15.84 -9.93
C THR A 431 -25.99 15.40 -8.99
N ILE A 432 -27.10 16.14 -8.97
CA ILE A 432 -28.29 15.81 -8.18
C ILE A 432 -29.17 14.87 -9.01
N LYS A 433 -29.41 13.66 -8.48
CA LYS A 433 -30.25 12.66 -9.13
C LYS A 433 -31.71 13.09 -9.04
N THR A 434 -32.27 13.47 -10.17
CA THR A 434 -33.59 14.11 -10.24
C THR A 434 -34.60 13.34 -11.07
N TYR A 435 -34.18 12.32 -11.83
CA TYR A 435 -34.99 11.52 -12.76
C TYR A 435 -36.32 10.90 -12.24
N LYS A 436 -36.65 11.03 -10.94
CA LYS A 436 -37.91 10.56 -10.33
C LYS A 436 -38.65 11.61 -9.48
N ASN A 437 -38.15 12.84 -9.38
CA ASN A 437 -38.73 13.89 -8.53
C ASN A 437 -39.16 15.09 -9.37
N GLU A 438 -40.40 15.06 -9.87
CA GLU A 438 -40.96 16.12 -10.73
C GLU A 438 -41.23 17.45 -9.99
N ASN A 439 -41.13 17.46 -8.65
CA ASN A 439 -41.22 18.65 -7.83
C ASN A 439 -39.96 18.77 -6.99
N ILE A 440 -39.17 19.81 -7.25
CA ILE A 440 -37.95 20.12 -6.52
C ILE A 440 -38.09 21.55 -6.02
N SER A 441 -37.98 21.75 -4.72
CA SER A 441 -37.95 23.09 -4.13
C SER A 441 -36.69 23.24 -3.31
N ARG A 442 -36.08 24.42 -3.34
CA ARG A 442 -35.03 24.79 -2.39
C ARG A 442 -35.55 24.56 -0.97
N ASP A 443 -34.84 23.74 -0.21
CA ASP A 443 -35.14 23.57 1.21
C ASP A 443 -34.53 24.77 1.97
N ASN A 444 -35.37 25.75 2.29
CA ASN A 444 -34.98 26.95 3.04
C ASN A 444 -34.35 26.63 4.42
N LYS A 445 -34.41 25.38 4.90
CA LYS A 445 -33.77 24.94 6.15
C LYS A 445 -32.29 24.59 6.04
N THR A 446 -31.78 24.28 4.83
CA THR A 446 -30.39 23.76 4.65
C THR A 446 -29.49 24.66 3.83
N ASP A 447 -30.01 25.75 3.28
CA ASP A 447 -29.32 26.80 2.52
C ASP A 447 -28.38 26.34 1.38
N LYS A 448 -28.49 25.08 0.95
CA LYS A 448 -27.70 24.53 -0.16
C LYS A 448 -28.13 25.14 -1.48
N LYS A 449 -27.22 25.83 -2.18
CA LYS A 449 -27.48 26.32 -3.53
C LYS A 449 -27.48 25.17 -4.52
N ILE A 450 -28.44 25.22 -5.44
CA ILE A 450 -28.58 24.27 -6.54
C ILE A 450 -28.40 25.06 -7.83
N PHE A 451 -27.56 24.57 -8.73
CA PHE A 451 -27.28 25.23 -10.00
C PHE A 451 -27.87 24.39 -11.14
N VAL A 452 -28.36 25.08 -12.16
CA VAL A 452 -28.90 24.44 -13.38
C VAL A 452 -27.73 24.20 -14.33
N VAL A 453 -27.63 22.99 -14.88
CA VAL A 453 -26.63 22.64 -15.88
C VAL A 453 -27.28 22.07 -17.13
N ILE A 454 -26.52 22.04 -18.21
CA ILE A 454 -26.98 21.45 -19.47
C ILE A 454 -27.25 19.94 -19.23
N PRO A 455 -28.45 19.44 -19.56
CA PRO A 455 -28.79 18.03 -19.38
C PRO A 455 -28.00 17.14 -20.34
N THR A 456 -28.21 15.83 -20.22
CA THR A 456 -27.91 14.91 -21.33
C THR A 456 -28.90 15.15 -22.47
N TYR A 457 -28.38 15.25 -23.68
CA TYR A 457 -29.19 15.49 -24.86
C TYR A 457 -28.58 14.84 -26.10
N PHE A 458 -29.37 14.70 -27.15
CA PHE A 458 -28.86 14.28 -28.44
C PHE A 458 -29.24 15.23 -29.57
N THR A 459 -28.40 15.26 -30.60
CA THR A 459 -28.70 15.92 -31.88
C THR A 459 -28.68 14.88 -33.00
N LYS A 460 -29.60 15.03 -33.95
CA LYS A 460 -29.70 14.19 -35.14
C LYS A 460 -29.14 14.94 -36.35
N ASP A 461 -28.06 14.41 -36.91
CA ASP A 461 -27.60 14.76 -38.26
C ASP A 461 -27.95 13.59 -39.19
N SER A 462 -28.12 13.81 -40.49
CA SER A 462 -28.76 12.91 -41.46
C SER A 462 -28.59 11.40 -41.24
N ASP A 463 -27.39 10.92 -40.87
CA ASP A 463 -27.07 9.49 -40.72
C ASP A 463 -26.50 9.10 -39.33
N ILE A 464 -26.47 10.05 -38.38
CA ILE A 464 -25.83 9.89 -37.07
C ILE A 464 -26.57 10.59 -35.95
N ILE A 465 -26.50 10.02 -34.75
CA ILE A 465 -26.99 10.65 -33.53
C ILE A 465 -25.78 10.98 -32.65
N LYS A 466 -25.62 12.25 -32.25
CA LYS A 466 -24.59 12.65 -31.28
C LYS A 466 -25.23 12.75 -29.90
N LEU A 467 -24.77 11.94 -28.96
CA LEU A 467 -25.25 11.94 -27.58
C LEU A 467 -24.22 12.65 -26.68
N HIS A 468 -24.65 13.73 -26.03
CA HIS A 468 -23.81 14.67 -25.27
C HIS A 468 -24.03 14.58 -23.76
N ASN A 469 -23.03 15.03 -22.99
CA ASN A 469 -23.09 15.16 -21.53
C ASN A 469 -23.47 13.85 -20.83
N ILE A 470 -22.76 12.79 -21.14
CA ILE A 470 -22.96 11.47 -20.53
C ILE A 470 -21.74 11.04 -19.71
N LYS A 471 -21.98 10.16 -18.75
CA LYS A 471 -20.96 9.40 -18.05
C LYS A 471 -21.11 7.94 -18.40
N VAL A 472 -20.11 7.34 -19.03
CA VAL A 472 -20.11 5.91 -19.32
C VAL A 472 -19.66 5.17 -18.07
N LEU A 473 -20.62 4.56 -17.39
CA LEU A 473 -20.38 3.76 -16.19
C LEU A 473 -19.68 2.44 -16.54
N SER A 474 -20.02 1.82 -17.66
CA SER A 474 -19.27 0.68 -18.18
C SER A 474 -19.26 0.68 -19.70
N ALA A 475 -18.08 0.47 -20.28
CA ALA A 475 -17.88 0.25 -21.71
C ALA A 475 -17.63 -1.24 -22.05
N LEU A 476 -17.73 -2.11 -21.04
CA LEU A 476 -17.35 -3.51 -21.12
C LEU A 476 -18.53 -4.39 -21.56
N GLY A 477 -18.24 -5.40 -22.40
CA GLY A 477 -19.22 -6.33 -22.92
C GLY A 477 -20.07 -5.76 -24.06
N ASN A 478 -21.22 -6.40 -24.30
CA ASN A 478 -22.07 -6.14 -25.47
C ASN A 478 -22.84 -4.81 -25.40
N LYS A 479 -23.02 -4.28 -24.18
CA LYS A 479 -23.80 -3.07 -23.93
C LYS A 479 -23.00 -2.10 -23.09
N TRP A 480 -22.99 -0.85 -23.51
CA TRP A 480 -22.48 0.25 -22.70
C TRP A 480 -23.52 0.64 -21.67
N PHE A 481 -23.11 0.71 -20.40
CA PHE A 481 -23.94 1.23 -19.32
C PHE A 481 -23.63 2.71 -19.12
N ILE A 482 -24.64 3.55 -19.29
CA ILE A 482 -24.50 5.00 -19.35
C ILE A 482 -25.36 5.65 -18.28
N GLU A 483 -24.82 6.68 -17.63
CA GLU A 483 -25.53 7.57 -16.72
C GLU A 483 -25.62 8.96 -17.37
N SER A 484 -26.84 9.46 -17.43
CA SER A 484 -27.13 10.82 -17.86
C SER A 484 -26.91 11.83 -16.74
N LYS A 485 -26.84 13.11 -17.09
CA LYS A 485 -26.60 14.24 -16.18
C LYS A 485 -27.74 14.50 -15.20
N ASN A 486 -28.91 13.89 -15.37
CA ASN A 486 -30.00 13.93 -14.38
C ASN A 486 -30.03 12.67 -13.48
N GLY A 487 -29.06 11.76 -13.66
CA GLY A 487 -28.93 10.51 -12.89
C GLY A 487 -29.71 9.32 -13.45
N PHE A 488 -30.41 9.47 -14.58
CA PHE A 488 -31.06 8.34 -15.26
C PHE A 488 -30.00 7.42 -15.90
N ARG A 489 -30.15 6.11 -15.70
CA ARG A 489 -29.20 5.09 -16.18
C ARG A 489 -29.85 4.20 -17.22
N PHE A 490 -29.15 3.94 -18.31
CA PHE A 490 -29.64 3.14 -19.42
C PHE A 490 -28.50 2.42 -20.13
N LYS A 491 -28.85 1.49 -21.04
CA LYS A 491 -27.88 0.68 -21.79
C LYS A 491 -28.02 0.90 -23.29
N ILE A 492 -26.90 0.99 -23.99
CA ILE A 492 -26.84 1.04 -25.47
C ILE A 492 -26.04 -0.16 -25.97
N ASP A 493 -26.54 -0.86 -27.00
CA ASP A 493 -25.77 -1.92 -27.66
C ASP A 493 -24.54 -1.35 -28.37
N LYS A 494 -23.37 -1.94 -28.08
CA LYS A 494 -22.07 -1.48 -28.58
C LYS A 494 -22.00 -1.49 -30.11
N SER A 495 -22.76 -2.37 -30.77
CA SER A 495 -22.88 -2.43 -32.23
C SER A 495 -23.36 -1.13 -32.86
N HIS A 496 -24.06 -0.29 -32.10
CA HIS A 496 -24.58 0.98 -32.60
C HIS A 496 -23.64 2.16 -32.34
N ILE A 497 -22.52 1.97 -31.64
CA ILE A 497 -21.55 3.01 -31.31
C ILE A 497 -20.52 3.08 -32.45
N LYS A 498 -20.53 4.19 -33.20
CA LYS A 498 -19.64 4.40 -34.36
C LYS A 498 -18.31 5.04 -33.99
N THR A 499 -18.31 6.00 -33.06
CA THR A 499 -17.12 6.76 -32.70
C THR A 499 -17.21 7.30 -31.29
N GLU A 500 -16.08 7.29 -30.59
CA GLU A 500 -15.89 7.79 -29.24
C GLU A 500 -15.01 9.04 -29.30
N ILE A 501 -15.49 10.17 -28.76
CA ILE A 501 -14.71 11.40 -28.74
C ILE A 501 -14.40 11.74 -27.28
N LEU A 502 -13.14 11.51 -26.92
CA LEU A 502 -12.56 11.83 -25.62
C LEU A 502 -12.23 13.34 -25.58
N ASP A 503 -12.35 13.92 -24.38
CA ASP A 503 -11.94 15.31 -24.11
C ASP A 503 -10.41 15.48 -24.10
#